data_AF-A0A0U1DS13-F1
#
_entry.id   AF-A0A0U1DS13-F1
#
_cell.length_a   1.000
_cell.length_b   1.000
_cell.length_c   1.000
_cell.angle_alpha   90.00
_cell.angle_beta   90.00
_cell.angle_gamma   90.00
#
_symmetry.space_group_name_H-M   'P 1'
#
loop_
_entity.id
_entity.type
_entity.pdbx_description
1 polymer ?
#
loop_
_entity_poly.entity_id
_entity_poly.type
_entity_poly.pdbx_seq_one_letter_code
_entity_poly.pdbx_strand_id
1 'polypeptide(L)'
;MSAALFYVDALPGAGELAVVDGDEGFHASNVRRIRAGEHIDLSDGAGALAHCVVEETAKGRLSARVTERLTVPAPGRGGRAGSHRCADRALGDLAPTCRLARHYAPFVSYPPQGPPSYGQQPYGQPPYGNQPPYGNQPPYGQPPYGNQPPYWPSSGQPWPGAPAPRPPSNNSGLIIAGVVVVAVIALLGVLAVVAKSVGGGKEKTVSDEQRAANAITAEWSTEFDVVCKDGSVGNAGAYTQPYKFAAFFQGLQDGSWYQVADQRSEEISEINVVACLTRKSDTEVKSGQCESTSWDKPITIDHYAVQYDIDLREARTGKYISNLGTVNGPAGECPSIAFFDWVPDKLYGEPDGEAVAEKLADFAG
;
A
#
# COMPACT_ATOMS: atom_id res chain seq x y z
N MET A 1 -15.99 21.40 -10.95
CA MET A 1 -15.49 20.97 -9.63
C MET A 1 -16.72 20.71 -8.78
N SER A 2 -16.76 19.61 -8.03
CA SER A 2 -17.76 19.40 -6.98
C SER A 2 -17.40 20.22 -5.73
N ALA A 3 -18.37 20.50 -4.88
CA ALA A 3 -18.12 21.09 -3.56
C ALA A 3 -17.54 20.03 -2.60
N ALA A 4 -17.06 20.50 -1.44
CA ALA A 4 -16.55 19.63 -0.39
C ALA A 4 -17.71 19.09 0.47
N LEU A 5 -17.97 17.78 0.44
CA LEU A 5 -18.94 17.13 1.31
C LEU A 5 -18.39 16.92 2.73
N PHE A 6 -19.23 17.15 3.74
CA PHE A 6 -19.01 16.82 5.16
C PHE A 6 -20.31 16.29 5.80
N TYR A 7 -20.21 15.54 6.90
CA TYR A 7 -21.37 15.00 7.63
C TYR A 7 -21.75 15.78 8.89
N VAL A 8 -23.05 15.84 9.21
CA VAL A 8 -23.61 16.44 10.44
C VAL A 8 -24.86 15.70 10.92
N ASP A 9 -25.10 15.61 12.23
CA ASP A 9 -26.24 14.88 12.82
C ASP A 9 -27.62 15.29 12.28
N ALA A 10 -27.79 16.58 11.98
CA ALA A 10 -29.02 17.13 11.44
C ALA A 10 -28.76 18.36 10.56
N LEU A 11 -29.28 18.34 9.34
CA LEU A 11 -29.36 19.53 8.50
C LEU A 11 -30.47 20.47 9.01
N PRO A 12 -30.24 21.78 9.10
CA PRO A 12 -31.29 22.78 9.41
C PRO A 12 -32.10 23.16 8.15
N GLY A 13 -32.89 24.23 8.23
CA GLY A 13 -33.66 24.79 7.11
C GLY A 13 -32.80 25.62 6.13
N ALA A 14 -33.32 25.86 4.94
CA ALA A 14 -32.69 26.77 3.98
C ALA A 14 -32.68 28.21 4.51
N GLY A 15 -31.54 28.89 4.43
CA GLY A 15 -31.27 30.19 5.03
C GLY A 15 -30.74 30.13 6.47
N GLU A 16 -30.82 28.99 7.15
CA GLU A 16 -30.31 28.81 8.52
C GLU A 16 -28.81 28.42 8.54
N LEU A 17 -28.19 28.50 9.72
CA LEU A 17 -26.79 28.12 9.94
C LEU A 17 -26.67 26.67 10.41
N ALA A 18 -26.01 25.85 9.61
CA ALA A 18 -25.46 24.58 10.06
C ALA A 18 -24.12 24.80 10.79
N VAL A 19 -23.82 23.92 11.73
CA VAL A 19 -22.54 23.82 12.42
C VAL A 19 -21.87 22.52 11.98
N VAL A 20 -20.57 22.57 11.71
CA VAL A 20 -19.72 21.38 11.63
C VAL A 20 -18.68 21.49 12.75
N ASP A 21 -18.77 20.64 13.76
CA ASP A 21 -17.82 20.51 14.86
C ASP A 21 -17.37 19.04 15.03
N GLY A 22 -16.77 18.69 16.17
CA GLY A 22 -16.13 17.38 16.35
C GLY A 22 -14.97 17.15 15.37
N ASP A 23 -14.72 15.90 15.03
CA ASP A 23 -13.62 15.51 14.13
C ASP A 23 -13.84 15.99 12.69
N GLU A 24 -15.09 16.02 12.21
CA GLU A 24 -15.41 16.56 10.89
C GLU A 24 -15.20 18.09 10.85
N GLY A 25 -15.52 18.80 11.94
CA GLY A 25 -15.17 20.21 12.11
C GLY A 25 -13.67 20.46 12.12
N PHE A 26 -12.88 19.56 12.72
CA PHE A 26 -11.41 19.60 12.66
C PHE A 26 -10.87 19.27 11.27
N HIS A 27 -11.43 18.27 10.60
CA HIS A 27 -11.09 17.91 9.22
C HIS A 27 -11.37 19.08 8.26
N ALA A 28 -12.52 19.72 8.35
CA ALA A 28 -12.86 20.91 7.56
C ALA A 28 -11.94 22.11 7.86
N SER A 29 -11.79 22.49 9.13
CA SER A 29 -11.12 23.75 9.52
C SER A 29 -9.60 23.68 9.64
N ASN A 30 -9.04 22.55 10.10
CA ASN A 30 -7.61 22.41 10.38
C ASN A 30 -6.84 21.63 9.31
N VAL A 31 -7.44 20.55 8.79
CA VAL A 31 -6.81 19.71 7.75
C VAL A 31 -7.05 20.33 6.36
N ARG A 32 -8.31 20.45 5.95
CA ARG A 32 -8.71 21.01 4.63
C ARG A 32 -8.66 22.54 4.57
N ARG A 33 -8.66 23.21 5.73
CA ARG A 33 -8.51 24.67 5.89
C ARG A 33 -9.56 25.49 5.13
N ILE A 34 -10.78 24.99 5.11
CA ILE A 34 -11.93 25.63 4.46
C ILE A 34 -12.20 27.00 5.08
N ARG A 35 -12.36 28.03 4.25
CA ARG A 35 -12.53 29.43 4.68
C ARG A 35 -13.97 29.93 4.52
N ALA A 36 -14.29 30.99 5.26
CA ALA A 36 -15.49 31.79 5.01
C ALA A 36 -15.57 32.25 3.54
N GLY A 37 -16.75 32.12 2.95
CA GLY A 37 -17.02 32.35 1.52
C GLY A 37 -16.81 31.14 0.60
N GLU A 38 -16.24 30.03 1.09
CA GLU A 38 -16.11 28.79 0.32
C GLU A 38 -17.43 27.99 0.34
N HIS A 39 -17.72 27.28 -0.75
CA HIS A 39 -18.93 26.45 -0.91
C HIS A 39 -18.66 25.01 -0.46
N ILE A 40 -19.55 24.47 0.37
CA ILE A 40 -19.50 23.09 0.88
C ILE A 40 -20.87 22.43 0.76
N ASP A 41 -20.88 21.10 0.70
CA ASP A 41 -22.09 20.29 0.82
C ASP A 41 -22.12 19.64 2.21
N LEU A 42 -23.29 19.55 2.83
CA LEU A 42 -23.49 18.86 4.10
C LEU A 42 -24.52 17.73 3.93
N SER A 43 -24.36 16.62 4.64
CA SER A 43 -25.33 15.51 4.66
C SER A 43 -25.59 14.96 6.05
N ASP A 44 -26.79 14.42 6.27
CA ASP A 44 -27.17 13.65 7.46
C ASP A 44 -26.94 12.13 7.31
N GLY A 45 -26.40 11.66 6.18
CA GLY A 45 -26.21 10.24 5.88
C GLY A 45 -27.51 9.45 5.63
N ALA A 46 -28.65 9.93 6.12
CA ALA A 46 -29.99 9.38 5.89
C ALA A 46 -30.58 9.74 4.51
N GLY A 47 -29.87 10.57 3.72
CA GLY A 47 -30.20 10.92 2.35
C GLY A 47 -30.61 12.37 2.14
N ALA A 48 -30.59 13.23 3.18
CA ALA A 48 -30.67 14.66 2.95
C ALA A 48 -29.29 15.23 2.61
N LEU A 49 -29.28 16.24 1.74
CA LEU A 49 -28.11 17.01 1.34
C LEU A 49 -28.44 18.49 1.43
N ALA A 50 -27.49 19.33 1.84
CA ALA A 50 -27.60 20.77 1.81
C ALA A 50 -26.39 21.38 1.09
N HIS A 51 -26.65 22.22 0.09
CA HIS A 51 -25.64 23.12 -0.46
C HIS A 51 -25.50 24.32 0.48
N CYS A 52 -24.26 24.67 0.84
CA CYS A 52 -23.96 25.66 1.87
C CYS A 52 -22.82 26.61 1.48
N VAL A 53 -22.77 27.78 2.13
CA VAL A 53 -21.65 28.72 2.08
C VAL A 53 -21.12 28.94 3.50
N VAL A 54 -19.82 28.77 3.72
CA VAL A 54 -19.20 28.96 5.04
C VAL A 54 -19.23 30.43 5.44
N GLU A 55 -19.67 30.76 6.66
CA GLU A 55 -19.67 32.13 7.18
C GLU A 55 -18.54 32.37 8.18
N GLU A 56 -18.22 31.39 9.04
CA GLU A 56 -17.15 31.49 10.04
C GLU A 56 -16.38 30.18 10.13
N THR A 57 -15.04 30.27 10.16
CA THR A 57 -14.14 29.13 10.45
C THR A 57 -13.39 29.41 11.75
N ALA A 58 -13.47 28.48 12.71
CA ALA A 58 -12.70 28.47 13.94
C ALA A 58 -11.81 27.21 14.00
N LYS A 59 -10.95 27.08 15.02
CA LYS A 59 -10.18 25.84 15.21
C LYS A 59 -11.11 24.70 15.63
N GLY A 60 -11.17 23.62 14.85
CA GLY A 60 -12.03 22.46 15.13
C GLY A 60 -13.51 22.65 14.78
N ARG A 61 -13.90 23.73 14.10
CA ARG A 61 -15.31 24.08 13.86
C ARG A 61 -15.48 25.02 12.67
N LEU A 62 -16.58 24.89 11.93
CA LEU A 62 -17.09 25.96 11.07
C LEU A 62 -18.61 26.13 11.21
N SER A 63 -19.11 27.28 10.77
CA SER A 63 -20.53 27.53 10.55
C SER A 63 -20.77 27.82 9.06
N ALA A 64 -21.84 27.27 8.51
CA ALA A 64 -22.18 27.43 7.10
C ALA A 64 -23.68 27.66 6.92
N ARG A 65 -24.04 28.66 6.10
CA ARG A 65 -25.44 28.96 5.79
C ARG A 65 -25.92 28.03 4.69
N VAL A 66 -27.01 27.30 4.95
CA VAL A 66 -27.68 26.48 3.94
C VAL A 66 -28.27 27.39 2.87
N THR A 67 -27.86 27.23 1.61
CA THR A 67 -28.47 27.94 0.47
C THR A 67 -29.61 27.14 -0.15
N GLU A 68 -29.47 25.81 -0.18
CA GLU A 68 -30.49 24.88 -0.70
C GLU A 68 -30.43 23.57 0.08
N ARG A 69 -31.59 22.93 0.32
CA ARG A 69 -31.68 21.58 0.89
C ARG A 69 -32.52 20.69 -0.02
N LEU A 70 -32.00 19.50 -0.29
CA LEU A 70 -32.61 18.49 -1.14
C LEU A 70 -32.55 17.10 -0.49
N THR A 71 -33.27 16.14 -1.08
CA THR A 71 -33.29 14.76 -0.62
C THR A 71 -32.88 13.85 -1.78
N VAL A 72 -31.77 13.15 -1.60
CA VAL A 72 -31.29 12.12 -2.53
C VAL A 72 -32.14 10.87 -2.29
N PRO A 73 -32.95 10.41 -3.25
CA PRO A 73 -33.73 9.19 -3.08
C PRO A 73 -32.77 7.99 -3.01
N ALA A 74 -33.03 7.07 -2.06
CA ALA A 74 -32.28 5.83 -1.96
C ALA A 74 -32.27 5.07 -3.32
N PRO A 75 -31.15 4.47 -3.73
CA PRO A 75 -31.05 3.79 -5.01
C PRO A 75 -32.11 2.67 -5.08
N GLY A 76 -33.06 2.82 -6.01
CA GLY A 76 -34.15 1.88 -6.17
C GLY A 76 -33.61 0.47 -6.45
N ARG A 77 -33.95 -0.50 -5.60
CA ARG A 77 -33.48 -1.89 -5.71
C ARG A 77 -33.71 -2.40 -7.13
N GLY A 78 -32.62 -2.55 -7.89
CA GLY A 78 -32.66 -3.03 -9.27
C GLY A 78 -33.34 -4.40 -9.31
N GLY A 79 -34.56 -4.44 -9.83
CA GLY A 79 -35.29 -5.68 -9.99
C GLY A 79 -34.47 -6.62 -10.88
N ARG A 80 -34.10 -7.81 -10.36
CA ARG A 80 -33.26 -8.79 -11.05
C ARG A 80 -33.71 -8.91 -12.51
N ALA A 81 -32.82 -8.53 -13.43
CA ALA A 81 -33.06 -8.66 -14.86
C ALA A 81 -33.34 -10.14 -15.16
N GLY A 82 -34.61 -10.47 -15.43
CA GLY A 82 -35.03 -11.84 -15.61
C GLY A 82 -34.29 -12.46 -16.79
N SER A 83 -33.61 -13.57 -16.57
CA SER A 83 -32.90 -14.26 -17.64
C SER A 83 -33.90 -14.66 -18.72
N HIS A 84 -33.74 -14.06 -19.91
CA HIS A 84 -34.60 -14.32 -21.06
C HIS A 84 -34.36 -15.74 -21.58
N ARG A 85 -34.99 -16.72 -20.92
CA ARG A 85 -35.17 -18.06 -21.48
C ARG A 85 -36.11 -17.94 -22.68
N CYS A 86 -35.53 -17.87 -23.87
CA CYS A 86 -36.21 -18.24 -25.09
C CYS A 86 -36.70 -19.68 -24.95
N ALA A 87 -38.02 -19.85 -24.78
CA ALA A 87 -38.68 -21.14 -24.74
C ALA A 87 -39.66 -21.19 -25.91
N ASP A 88 -39.42 -22.10 -26.85
CA ASP A 88 -40.28 -22.27 -28.02
C ASP A 88 -41.72 -22.63 -27.63
N ARG A 89 -42.67 -21.83 -28.10
CA ARG A 89 -43.99 -22.35 -28.44
C ARG A 89 -44.70 -21.47 -29.48
N ALA A 90 -44.80 -21.97 -30.70
CA ALA A 90 -45.66 -21.39 -31.72
C ALA A 90 -47.13 -21.78 -31.49
N LEU A 91 -48.06 -20.83 -31.64
CA LEU A 91 -49.36 -20.95 -32.31
C LEU A 91 -50.26 -19.72 -32.04
N GLY A 92 -51.03 -19.30 -33.05
CA GLY A 92 -52.23 -18.49 -32.88
C GLY A 92 -52.09 -16.99 -33.19
N ASP A 93 -52.71 -16.56 -34.28
CA ASP A 93 -52.91 -15.15 -34.60
C ASP A 93 -53.80 -14.45 -33.57
N LEU A 94 -53.40 -13.24 -33.16
CA LEU A 94 -54.21 -12.00 -33.25
C LEU A 94 -53.48 -10.83 -32.57
N ALA A 95 -53.08 -9.84 -33.35
CA ALA A 95 -52.58 -8.57 -32.79
C ALA A 95 -53.74 -7.70 -32.28
N PRO A 96 -53.55 -7.06 -31.12
CA PRO A 96 -53.67 -5.61 -31.08
C PRO A 96 -52.34 -4.95 -30.70
N THR A 97 -52.17 -3.70 -31.13
CA THR A 97 -50.91 -2.95 -31.01
C THR A 97 -50.60 -2.54 -29.57
N CYS A 98 -49.85 -3.38 -28.85
CA CYS A 98 -49.26 -3.01 -27.56
C CYS A 98 -48.17 -1.94 -27.76
N ARG A 99 -48.59 -0.67 -27.79
CA ARG A 99 -47.73 0.51 -27.98
C ARG A 99 -46.87 0.70 -26.73
N LEU A 100 -45.71 0.06 -26.69
CA LEU A 100 -44.69 0.27 -25.67
C LEU A 100 -44.39 1.76 -25.49
N ALA A 101 -44.72 2.28 -24.31
CA ALA A 101 -44.34 3.62 -23.92
C ALA A 101 -42.81 3.67 -23.75
N ARG A 102 -42.13 4.47 -24.58
CA ARG A 102 -40.73 4.85 -24.32
C ARG A 102 -40.71 5.71 -23.07
N HIS A 103 -40.46 5.09 -21.92
CA HIS A 103 -40.19 5.84 -20.70
C HIS A 103 -38.95 6.72 -20.89
N TYR A 104 -38.98 7.89 -20.25
CA TYR A 104 -37.85 8.81 -20.20
C TYR A 104 -36.64 8.12 -19.56
N ALA A 105 -35.57 7.95 -20.34
CA ALA A 105 -34.21 7.95 -19.82
C ALA A 105 -33.65 9.36 -20.10
N PRO A 106 -33.30 10.16 -19.07
CA PRO A 106 -32.58 11.41 -19.27
C PRO A 106 -31.14 11.08 -19.69
N PHE A 107 -30.91 10.96 -21.01
CA PHE A 107 -29.56 10.94 -21.56
C PHE A 107 -28.88 12.28 -21.25
N VAL A 108 -27.98 12.29 -20.27
CA VAL A 108 -27.01 13.36 -20.09
C VAL A 108 -25.97 13.20 -21.21
N SER A 109 -26.29 13.78 -22.36
CA SER A 109 -25.47 13.75 -23.57
C SER A 109 -24.21 14.59 -23.37
N TYR A 110 -23.16 13.98 -22.83
CA TYR A 110 -21.81 14.54 -22.90
C TYR A 110 -21.43 14.76 -24.38
N PRO A 111 -21.01 15.97 -24.80
CA PRO A 111 -20.56 16.20 -26.15
C PRO A 111 -19.26 15.43 -26.40
N PRO A 112 -19.10 14.75 -27.55
CA PRO A 112 -17.85 14.06 -27.88
C PRO A 112 -16.74 15.10 -28.11
N GLN A 113 -15.82 15.19 -27.14
CA GLN A 113 -14.59 15.96 -27.28
C GLN A 113 -13.72 15.28 -28.35
N GLY A 114 -13.68 15.87 -29.54
CA GLY A 114 -12.72 15.46 -30.58
C GLY A 114 -11.28 15.71 -30.14
N PRO A 115 -10.29 14.94 -30.63
CA PRO A 115 -8.89 15.19 -30.29
C PRO A 115 -8.49 16.62 -30.71
N PRO A 116 -7.81 17.38 -29.84
CA PRO A 116 -7.45 18.77 -30.15
C PRO A 116 -6.50 18.82 -31.34
N SER A 117 -6.84 19.65 -32.33
CA SER A 117 -6.00 19.89 -33.49
C SER A 117 -4.76 20.70 -33.06
N TYR A 118 -3.58 20.09 -33.18
CA TYR A 118 -2.31 20.75 -32.84
C TYR A 118 -1.97 21.86 -33.82
N GLY A 119 -2.24 23.11 -33.42
CA GLY A 119 -1.74 24.30 -34.11
C GLY A 119 -0.22 24.35 -34.05
N GLN A 120 0.44 24.18 -35.20
CA GLN A 120 1.88 24.35 -35.34
C GLN A 120 2.30 25.78 -35.00
N GLN A 121 3.21 25.95 -34.02
CA GLN A 121 3.99 27.17 -33.85
C GLN A 121 5.50 26.82 -33.83
N PRO A 122 6.35 27.57 -34.55
CA PRO A 122 7.74 27.19 -34.76
C PRO A 122 8.62 27.61 -33.58
N TYR A 123 9.27 26.63 -32.94
CA TYR A 123 10.30 26.89 -31.93
C TYR A 123 11.60 27.40 -32.57
N GLY A 124 11.93 28.66 -32.32
CA GLY A 124 13.24 29.23 -32.66
C GLY A 124 14.32 28.78 -31.68
N GLN A 125 15.53 28.53 -32.19
CA GLN A 125 16.69 28.17 -31.36
C GLN A 125 17.37 29.42 -30.77
N PRO A 126 17.73 29.44 -29.47
CA PRO A 126 18.73 30.37 -28.94
C PRO A 126 20.16 29.94 -29.33
N PRO A 127 21.12 30.87 -29.45
CA PRO A 127 22.39 30.64 -30.16
C PRO A 127 23.53 30.02 -29.31
N TYR A 128 24.52 29.48 -30.01
CA TYR A 128 25.75 28.90 -29.46
C TYR A 128 26.66 29.97 -28.82
N GLY A 129 27.17 29.72 -27.61
CA GLY A 129 28.07 30.62 -26.88
C GLY A 129 29.54 30.20 -26.92
N ASN A 130 30.46 31.16 -27.08
CA ASN A 130 31.90 30.91 -27.31
C ASN A 130 32.75 30.81 -26.02
N GLN A 131 33.87 30.08 -26.11
CA GLN A 131 34.94 30.08 -25.09
C GLN A 131 35.94 31.24 -25.27
N PRO A 132 36.46 31.83 -24.17
CA PRO A 132 37.74 32.56 -24.13
C PRO A 132 38.84 31.84 -23.29
N PRO A 133 40.14 32.22 -23.38
CA PRO A 133 41.25 31.27 -23.21
C PRO A 133 42.43 31.66 -22.26
N TYR A 134 43.49 30.81 -22.25
CA TYR A 134 44.86 30.98 -21.69
C TYR A 134 45.07 30.86 -20.15
N GLY A 135 46.17 30.27 -19.64
CA GLY A 135 47.23 29.44 -20.28
C GLY A 135 48.50 29.19 -19.42
N ASN A 136 49.34 28.21 -19.84
CA ASN A 136 50.77 27.93 -19.49
C ASN A 136 51.20 27.51 -18.06
N GLN A 137 51.85 26.33 -17.92
CA GLN A 137 53.34 26.18 -17.76
C GLN A 137 53.83 24.69 -17.87
N PRO A 138 55.15 24.32 -17.85
CA PRO A 138 55.74 23.47 -18.93
C PRO A 138 56.39 22.11 -18.48
N PRO A 139 57.07 21.32 -19.37
CA PRO A 139 57.21 19.85 -19.22
C PRO A 139 58.64 19.23 -19.18
N TYR A 140 58.70 17.91 -18.93
CA TYR A 140 59.69 16.88 -19.34
C TYR A 140 58.97 15.50 -19.40
N GLY A 141 59.45 14.38 -19.98
CA GLY A 141 60.68 14.03 -20.73
C GLY A 141 60.63 12.56 -21.22
N GLN A 142 61.55 12.12 -22.09
CA GLN A 142 61.62 10.76 -22.73
C GLN A 142 63.04 10.49 -23.31
N PRO A 143 63.41 9.30 -23.88
CA PRO A 143 62.72 8.00 -24.10
C PRO A 143 63.48 6.87 -23.32
N PRO A 144 63.99 5.68 -23.80
CA PRO A 144 63.73 4.83 -24.99
C PRO A 144 63.74 3.25 -24.83
N TYR A 145 63.25 2.56 -25.87
CA TYR A 145 63.67 1.24 -26.45
C TYR A 145 63.77 -0.10 -25.64
N GLY A 146 62.67 -0.86 -25.62
CA GLY A 146 62.38 -2.04 -26.48
C GLY A 146 63.31 -3.26 -26.63
N ASN A 147 62.75 -4.49 -26.45
CA ASN A 147 62.80 -5.61 -27.43
C ASN A 147 61.87 -6.80 -27.09
N GLN A 148 61.72 -7.77 -28.02
CA GLN A 148 60.78 -8.92 -27.99
C GLN A 148 61.45 -10.30 -27.68
N PRO A 149 60.68 -11.37 -27.37
CA PRO A 149 61.20 -12.68 -26.89
C PRO A 149 61.56 -13.67 -28.01
N PRO A 150 62.23 -14.81 -27.71
CA PRO A 150 61.50 -16.10 -27.69
C PRO A 150 62.02 -17.19 -26.70
N TYR A 151 61.33 -18.33 -26.72
CA TYR A 151 61.48 -19.56 -25.92
C TYR A 151 62.47 -20.58 -26.50
N TRP A 152 63.20 -21.35 -25.66
CA TRP A 152 63.71 -22.71 -25.91
C TRP A 152 63.98 -23.47 -24.57
N PRO A 153 63.94 -24.83 -24.51
CA PRO A 153 63.99 -25.59 -23.25
C PRO A 153 65.22 -26.55 -23.06
N SER A 154 65.46 -26.92 -21.80
CA SER A 154 66.05 -28.19 -21.30
C SER A 154 67.40 -28.73 -21.84
N SER A 155 68.42 -28.78 -20.97
CA SER A 155 69.05 -30.04 -20.49
C SER A 155 70.36 -29.78 -19.71
N GLY A 156 70.80 -30.74 -18.87
CA GLY A 156 72.16 -30.77 -18.27
C GLY A 156 72.25 -30.75 -16.73
N GLN A 157 72.59 -31.91 -16.15
CA GLN A 157 73.14 -32.08 -14.78
C GLN A 157 74.63 -32.52 -14.90
N PRO A 158 75.39 -32.85 -13.81
CA PRO A 158 75.23 -32.63 -12.36
C PRO A 158 76.48 -31.90 -11.76
N TRP A 159 76.68 -31.94 -10.42
CA TRP A 159 77.94 -32.23 -9.66
C TRP A 159 77.82 -31.76 -8.18
N PRO A 160 78.69 -32.18 -7.23
CA PRO A 160 78.20 -32.86 -6.02
C PRO A 160 78.13 -32.02 -4.72
N GLY A 161 77.51 -32.60 -3.69
CA GLY A 161 77.12 -31.93 -2.44
C GLY A 161 78.17 -31.85 -1.31
N ALA A 162 77.75 -31.18 -0.22
CA ALA A 162 78.51 -30.92 1.00
C ALA A 162 77.99 -31.74 2.22
N PRO A 163 78.78 -31.93 3.29
CA PRO A 163 78.46 -32.85 4.38
C PRO A 163 77.34 -32.39 5.35
N ALA A 164 76.82 -33.35 6.12
CA ALA A 164 75.59 -33.22 6.91
C ALA A 164 75.72 -32.39 8.23
N PRO A 165 74.63 -31.75 8.70
CA PRO A 165 74.59 -30.96 9.93
C PRO A 165 74.42 -31.82 11.21
N ARG A 166 74.57 -31.17 12.37
CA ARG A 166 74.35 -31.75 13.72
C ARG A 166 72.84 -31.76 14.08
N PRO A 167 72.36 -32.68 14.94
CA PRO A 167 70.94 -32.79 15.30
C PRO A 167 70.44 -31.61 16.18
N PRO A 168 69.15 -31.24 16.10
CA PRO A 168 68.55 -30.14 16.85
C PRO A 168 68.05 -30.54 18.25
N SER A 169 68.05 -29.59 19.18
CA SER A 169 67.25 -29.65 20.42
C SER A 169 65.83 -29.12 20.17
N ASN A 170 64.84 -29.67 20.88
CA ASN A 170 63.45 -29.77 20.41
C ASN A 170 62.42 -29.05 21.28
N ASN A 171 62.56 -27.73 21.46
CA ASN A 171 61.65 -26.92 22.28
C ASN A 171 60.27 -26.67 21.64
N SER A 172 60.06 -27.06 20.37
CA SER A 172 58.91 -26.69 19.54
C SER A 172 57.55 -27.15 20.08
N GLY A 173 57.50 -28.26 20.82
CA GLY A 173 56.25 -28.88 21.27
C GLY A 173 55.40 -27.97 22.15
N LEU A 174 56.00 -27.30 23.13
CA LEU A 174 55.28 -26.41 24.06
C LEU A 174 54.80 -25.12 23.39
N ILE A 175 55.62 -24.53 22.52
CA ILE A 175 55.26 -23.29 21.81
C ILE A 175 54.14 -23.55 20.80
N ILE A 176 54.23 -24.63 20.03
CA ILE A 176 53.18 -25.00 19.07
C ILE A 176 51.89 -25.36 19.80
N ALA A 177 51.94 -26.13 20.90
CA ALA A 177 50.74 -26.44 21.69
C ALA A 177 50.08 -25.17 22.27
N GLY A 178 50.87 -24.24 22.82
CA GLY A 178 50.36 -22.98 23.34
C GLY A 178 49.72 -22.10 22.25
N VAL A 179 50.39 -21.95 21.11
CA VAL A 179 49.87 -21.17 19.97
C VAL A 179 48.62 -21.81 19.38
N VAL A 180 48.55 -23.14 19.24
CA VAL A 180 47.35 -23.84 18.76
C VAL A 180 46.19 -23.69 19.75
N VAL A 181 46.41 -23.80 21.06
CA VAL A 181 45.36 -23.58 22.06
C VAL A 181 44.87 -22.14 22.04
N VAL A 182 45.75 -21.15 21.97
CA VAL A 182 45.35 -19.73 21.86
C VAL A 182 44.64 -19.44 20.53
N ALA A 183 45.10 -20.01 19.41
CA ALA A 183 44.44 -19.86 18.12
C ALA A 183 43.07 -20.54 18.07
N VAL A 184 42.90 -21.70 18.71
CA VAL A 184 41.60 -22.39 18.84
C VAL A 184 40.67 -21.61 19.79
N ILE A 185 41.16 -21.07 20.91
CA ILE A 185 40.35 -20.21 21.79
C ILE A 185 39.96 -18.91 21.08
N ALA A 186 40.86 -18.32 20.28
CA ALA A 186 40.55 -17.15 19.47
C ALA A 186 39.54 -17.46 18.34
N LEU A 187 39.69 -18.60 17.65
CA LEU A 187 38.76 -19.04 16.61
C LEU A 187 37.38 -19.43 17.18
N LEU A 188 37.33 -20.08 18.35
CA LEU A 188 36.08 -20.37 19.07
C LEU A 188 35.45 -19.10 19.64
N GLY A 189 36.27 -18.13 20.10
CA GLY A 189 35.81 -16.81 20.51
C GLY A 189 35.22 -16.02 19.34
N VAL A 190 35.90 -16.00 18.19
CA VAL A 190 35.41 -15.40 16.94
C VAL A 190 34.17 -16.15 16.44
N LEU A 191 34.11 -17.48 16.48
CA LEU A 191 32.90 -18.25 16.16
C LEU A 191 31.75 -17.96 17.13
N ALA A 192 32.02 -17.74 18.42
CA ALA A 192 30.99 -17.37 19.39
C ALA A 192 30.53 -15.91 19.25
N VAL A 193 31.40 -15.00 18.80
CA VAL A 193 31.05 -13.63 18.43
C VAL A 193 30.25 -13.62 17.13
N VAL A 194 30.70 -14.35 16.10
CA VAL A 194 30.00 -14.51 14.83
C VAL A 194 28.67 -15.22 15.02
N ALA A 195 28.56 -16.26 15.84
CA ALA A 195 27.28 -16.88 16.18
C ALA A 195 26.34 -15.93 16.97
N LYS A 196 26.89 -14.94 17.70
CA LYS A 196 26.11 -13.87 18.34
C LYS A 196 25.75 -12.71 17.41
N SER A 197 26.43 -12.55 16.26
CA SER A 197 26.09 -11.55 15.22
C SER A 197 25.39 -12.14 13.98
N VAL A 198 25.36 -13.47 13.85
CA VAL A 198 24.60 -14.26 12.86
C VAL A 198 23.40 -14.95 13.53
N GLY A 199 23.27 -14.84 14.86
CA GLY A 199 21.96 -14.91 15.50
C GLY A 199 21.07 -13.85 14.86
N GLY A 200 20.08 -14.30 14.09
CA GLY A 200 19.23 -13.45 13.26
C GLY A 200 18.65 -12.27 14.04
N GLY A 201 18.42 -11.17 13.33
CA GLY A 201 17.90 -9.94 13.93
C GLY A 201 16.69 -10.25 14.79
N LYS A 202 16.76 -9.90 16.09
CA LYS A 202 15.66 -10.14 17.03
C LYS A 202 14.49 -9.22 16.70
N GLU A 203 13.69 -9.68 15.74
CA GLU A 203 12.25 -9.43 15.71
C GLU A 203 11.73 -9.55 17.15
N LYS A 204 11.19 -8.44 17.66
CA LYS A 204 10.74 -8.36 19.05
C LYS A 204 9.37 -9.02 19.14
N THR A 205 9.35 -10.34 19.24
CA THR A 205 8.13 -11.12 19.49
C THR A 205 7.39 -10.54 20.69
N VAL A 206 6.29 -9.82 20.45
CA VAL A 206 5.48 -9.19 21.50
C VAL A 206 4.75 -10.30 22.23
N SER A 207 5.06 -10.49 23.52
CA SER A 207 4.44 -11.54 24.34
C SER A 207 2.96 -11.26 24.58
N ASP A 208 2.18 -12.30 24.87
CA ASP A 208 0.74 -12.18 25.14
C ASP A 208 0.46 -11.19 26.30
N GLU A 209 1.33 -11.14 27.32
CA GLU A 209 1.23 -10.17 28.41
C GLU A 209 1.53 -8.74 27.97
N GLN A 210 2.54 -8.53 27.11
CA GLN A 210 2.83 -7.21 26.55
C GLN A 210 1.69 -6.73 25.65
N ARG A 211 1.08 -7.65 24.91
CA ARG A 211 -0.03 -7.40 24.00
C ARG A 211 -1.28 -6.99 24.77
N ALA A 212 -1.67 -7.76 25.78
CA ALA A 212 -2.76 -7.42 26.69
C ALA A 212 -2.52 -6.13 27.48
N ALA A 213 -1.28 -5.85 27.89
CA ALA A 213 -0.93 -4.62 28.61
C ALA A 213 -0.92 -3.34 27.75
N ASN A 214 -0.89 -3.48 26.42
CA ASN A 214 -0.97 -2.38 25.45
C ASN A 214 -2.21 -2.50 24.54
N ALA A 215 -3.26 -3.21 24.99
CA ALA A 215 -4.49 -3.35 24.25
C ALA A 215 -5.21 -2.00 24.13
N ILE A 216 -5.62 -1.62 22.91
CA ILE A 216 -6.38 -0.38 22.69
C ILE A 216 -7.86 -0.59 23.03
N THR A 217 -8.60 0.50 23.23
CA THR A 217 -10.06 0.50 23.09
C THR A 217 -10.36 1.05 21.70
N ALA A 218 -10.95 0.25 20.82
CA ALA A 218 -11.32 0.70 19.47
C ALA A 218 -12.68 1.41 19.51
N GLU A 219 -12.73 2.60 18.92
CA GLU A 219 -13.96 3.37 18.65
C GLU A 219 -14.44 3.15 17.20
N TRP A 220 -13.57 2.62 16.32
CA TRP A 220 -13.85 2.36 14.90
C TRP A 220 -13.42 0.94 14.50
N SER A 221 -14.15 0.30 13.58
CA SER A 221 -13.78 -1.04 13.06
C SER A 221 -12.47 -1.03 12.26
N THR A 222 -11.97 0.13 11.85
CA THR A 222 -10.66 0.32 11.18
C THR A 222 -9.47 0.13 12.12
N GLU A 223 -9.63 0.37 13.43
CA GLU A 223 -8.53 0.29 14.41
C GLU A 223 -8.15 -1.14 14.80
N PHE A 224 -8.90 -2.13 14.31
CA PHE A 224 -8.55 -3.55 14.43
C PHE A 224 -7.30 -3.92 13.60
N ASP A 225 -6.84 -3.04 12.72
CA ASP A 225 -5.56 -3.15 12.02
C ASP A 225 -4.37 -3.28 12.98
N VAL A 226 -4.50 -2.76 14.21
CA VAL A 226 -3.52 -2.91 15.29
C VAL A 226 -3.18 -4.37 15.59
N VAL A 227 -4.13 -5.30 15.39
CA VAL A 227 -3.92 -6.75 15.58
C VAL A 227 -2.94 -7.31 14.55
N CYS A 228 -2.93 -6.74 13.34
CA CYS A 228 -1.97 -7.06 12.29
C CYS A 228 -0.61 -6.35 12.47
N LYS A 229 -0.52 -5.43 13.43
CA LYS A 229 0.70 -4.74 13.89
C LYS A 229 1.19 -5.29 15.25
N ASP A 230 0.84 -6.54 15.56
CA ASP A 230 1.11 -7.27 16.81
C ASP A 230 0.53 -6.66 18.11
N GLY A 231 -0.47 -5.79 18.02
CA GLY A 231 -1.28 -5.33 19.16
C GLY A 231 -2.54 -6.18 19.42
N SER A 232 -3.49 -5.61 20.18
CA SER A 232 -4.83 -6.19 20.43
C SER A 232 -5.87 -5.13 20.81
N VAL A 233 -7.16 -5.49 20.77
CA VAL A 233 -8.29 -4.58 21.00
C VAL A 233 -9.11 -5.05 22.22
N GLY A 234 -8.94 -4.40 23.37
CA GLY A 234 -9.49 -4.85 24.66
C GLY A 234 -11.02 -4.92 24.74
N ASN A 235 -11.74 -4.10 23.97
CA ASN A 235 -13.20 -4.07 23.88
C ASN A 235 -13.78 -4.93 22.73
N ALA A 236 -12.94 -5.61 21.94
CA ALA A 236 -13.38 -6.56 20.92
C ALA A 236 -14.17 -7.72 21.53
N GLY A 237 -14.92 -8.46 20.71
CA GLY A 237 -15.66 -9.65 21.12
C GLY A 237 -14.77 -10.76 21.67
N ALA A 238 -15.37 -11.67 22.44
CA ALA A 238 -14.69 -12.89 22.87
C ALA A 238 -14.58 -13.88 21.68
N TYR A 239 -13.49 -14.63 21.58
CA TYR A 239 -13.30 -15.64 20.54
C TYR A 239 -14.24 -16.85 20.72
N THR A 240 -15.41 -16.76 20.12
CA THR A 240 -16.51 -17.75 20.16
C THR A 240 -17.33 -17.66 18.88
N GLN A 241 -17.91 -18.76 18.42
CA GLN A 241 -18.91 -18.72 17.34
C GLN A 241 -20.19 -17.95 17.76
N PRO A 242 -20.88 -17.26 16.85
CA PRO A 242 -20.49 -17.02 15.45
C PRO A 242 -19.29 -16.06 15.37
N TYR A 243 -18.32 -16.38 14.52
CA TYR A 243 -17.17 -15.49 14.32
C TYR A 243 -17.58 -14.26 13.52
N LYS A 244 -16.99 -13.12 13.89
CA LYS A 244 -17.22 -11.81 13.28
C LYS A 244 -15.87 -11.24 12.93
N PHE A 245 -15.63 -11.14 11.62
CA PHE A 245 -14.31 -10.85 11.06
C PHE A 245 -14.14 -9.35 10.78
N ALA A 246 -12.94 -8.85 10.98
CA ALA A 246 -12.43 -7.67 10.30
C ALA A 246 -11.18 -8.09 9.48
N ALA A 247 -11.11 -7.72 8.21
CA ALA A 247 -10.04 -8.15 7.32
C ALA A 247 -9.21 -6.97 6.84
N PHE A 248 -7.88 -7.09 6.88
CA PHE A 248 -6.94 -6.01 6.54
C PHE A 248 -5.79 -6.51 5.67
N PHE A 249 -5.31 -5.69 4.74
CA PHE A 249 -4.20 -6.02 3.84
C PHE A 249 -3.11 -4.94 3.76
N GLN A 250 -1.88 -5.38 3.47
CA GLN A 250 -0.71 -4.51 3.28
C GLN A 250 -0.68 -3.90 1.86
N GLY A 251 -1.49 -2.87 1.63
CA GLY A 251 -1.65 -2.26 0.29
C GLY A 251 -0.43 -1.46 -0.21
N LEU A 252 0.36 -0.84 0.68
CA LEU A 252 1.51 0.00 0.33
C LEU A 252 2.84 -0.52 0.92
N GLN A 253 3.94 0.17 0.64
CA GLN A 253 5.29 -0.17 1.15
C GLN A 253 5.64 0.49 2.50
N ASP A 254 4.80 1.40 2.99
CA ASP A 254 4.97 2.16 4.23
C ASP A 254 4.63 1.37 5.51
N GLY A 255 4.01 0.19 5.37
CA GLY A 255 3.49 -0.61 6.48
C GLY A 255 2.05 -0.25 6.90
N SER A 256 1.35 0.56 6.11
CA SER A 256 -0.08 0.81 6.27
C SER A 256 -0.90 -0.42 5.92
N TRP A 257 -1.98 -0.60 6.68
CA TRP A 257 -2.95 -1.68 6.54
C TRP A 257 -4.32 -1.07 6.18
N TYR A 258 -4.99 -1.65 5.20
CA TYR A 258 -6.27 -1.18 4.66
C TYR A 258 -7.34 -2.25 4.82
N GLN A 259 -8.59 -1.89 5.10
CA GLN A 259 -9.68 -2.87 5.18
C GLN A 259 -9.91 -3.52 3.81
N VAL A 260 -10.07 -4.85 3.79
CA VAL A 260 -10.61 -5.55 2.62
C VAL A 260 -12.09 -5.13 2.46
N ALA A 261 -12.52 -4.91 1.21
CA ALA A 261 -13.82 -4.32 0.91
C ALA A 261 -15.01 -5.10 1.48
N ASP A 262 -16.08 -4.36 1.79
CA ASP A 262 -17.41 -4.86 2.20
C ASP A 262 -17.44 -5.82 3.41
N GLN A 263 -16.53 -5.65 4.37
CA GLN A 263 -16.49 -6.38 5.65
C GLN A 263 -16.70 -5.46 6.87
N ARG A 264 -17.59 -4.47 6.76
CA ARG A 264 -17.96 -3.59 7.89
C ARG A 264 -18.91 -4.31 8.86
N SER A 265 -18.38 -4.89 9.93
CA SER A 265 -19.18 -5.12 11.13
C SER A 265 -19.55 -3.76 11.74
N GLU A 266 -20.84 -3.51 11.94
CA GLU A 266 -21.36 -2.28 12.55
C GLU A 266 -21.23 -2.31 14.09
N GLU A 267 -21.25 -3.50 14.71
CA GLU A 267 -20.97 -3.67 16.14
C GLU A 267 -19.51 -4.08 16.39
N ILE A 268 -18.72 -3.14 16.92
CA ILE A 268 -17.31 -3.31 17.31
C ILE A 268 -17.14 -4.41 18.38
N SER A 269 -18.06 -4.47 19.33
CA SER A 269 -18.07 -5.46 20.42
C SER A 269 -18.39 -6.89 19.97
N GLU A 270 -18.88 -7.09 18.74
CA GLU A 270 -19.04 -8.42 18.16
C GLU A 270 -17.76 -8.92 17.49
N ILE A 271 -16.95 -8.05 16.88
CA ILE A 271 -15.74 -8.42 16.11
C ILE A 271 -14.77 -9.19 17.02
N ASN A 272 -14.50 -10.44 16.70
CA ASN A 272 -13.69 -11.33 17.55
C ASN A 272 -12.54 -12.04 16.82
N VAL A 273 -12.49 -11.96 15.49
CA VAL A 273 -11.37 -12.44 14.66
C VAL A 273 -10.91 -11.33 13.73
N VAL A 274 -9.60 -11.17 13.58
CA VAL A 274 -8.98 -10.31 12.56
C VAL A 274 -8.24 -11.17 11.56
N ALA A 275 -8.45 -10.91 10.27
CA ALA A 275 -7.70 -11.52 9.17
C ALA A 275 -6.64 -10.54 8.66
N CYS A 276 -5.37 -10.95 8.73
CA CYS A 276 -4.21 -10.15 8.38
C CYS A 276 -3.58 -10.69 7.09
N LEU A 277 -3.83 -10.00 5.99
CA LEU A 277 -3.36 -10.31 4.63
C LEU A 277 -1.98 -9.69 4.38
N THR A 278 -0.93 -10.48 4.55
CA THR A 278 0.47 -10.07 4.41
C THR A 278 0.94 -10.22 2.95
N ARG A 279 1.53 -9.18 2.36
CA ARG A 279 1.88 -9.17 0.93
C ARG A 279 3.12 -10.02 0.62
N LYS A 280 3.00 -10.96 -0.31
CA LYS A 280 4.08 -11.86 -0.72
C LYS A 280 5.00 -11.20 -1.76
N SER A 281 6.10 -10.61 -1.31
CA SER A 281 7.05 -9.88 -2.16
C SER A 281 7.74 -10.73 -3.24
N ASP A 282 7.77 -12.06 -3.07
CA ASP A 282 8.26 -13.03 -4.06
C ASP A 282 7.27 -13.29 -5.22
N THR A 283 6.03 -12.78 -5.11
CA THR A 283 4.97 -12.91 -6.12
C THR A 283 4.72 -11.64 -6.94
N GLU A 284 5.54 -10.61 -6.80
CA GLU A 284 5.38 -9.32 -7.48
C GLU A 284 5.55 -9.43 -9.01
N VAL A 285 4.43 -9.34 -9.74
CA VAL A 285 4.41 -9.28 -11.22
C VAL A 285 3.95 -7.90 -11.67
N LYS A 286 4.85 -7.13 -12.32
CA LYS A 286 4.46 -5.86 -12.95
C LYS A 286 3.53 -6.15 -14.12
N SER A 287 2.29 -5.67 -14.02
CA SER A 287 1.19 -6.00 -14.91
C SER A 287 0.51 -4.79 -15.55
N GLY A 288 0.79 -3.59 -15.05
CA GLY A 288 0.34 -2.33 -15.66
C GLY A 288 1.12 -1.12 -15.17
N GLN A 289 0.64 0.07 -15.53
CA GLN A 289 1.04 1.33 -14.95
C GLN A 289 -0.20 2.21 -14.75
N CYS A 290 -0.22 2.97 -13.66
CA CYS A 290 -1.28 3.89 -13.31
C CYS A 290 -0.81 5.32 -13.56
N GLU A 291 -1.47 6.00 -14.51
CA GLU A 291 -1.22 7.41 -14.79
C GLU A 291 -2.14 8.31 -13.97
N SER A 292 -1.63 9.45 -13.51
CA SER A 292 -2.46 10.50 -12.90
C SER A 292 -1.94 11.89 -13.19
N THR A 293 -2.88 12.80 -13.40
CA THR A 293 -2.69 14.25 -13.63
C THR A 293 -3.08 15.10 -12.41
N SER A 294 -3.25 14.48 -11.24
CA SER A 294 -3.68 15.16 -10.00
C SER A 294 -2.60 16.05 -9.35
N TRP A 295 -1.36 16.02 -9.86
CA TRP A 295 -0.23 16.85 -9.41
C TRP A 295 0.23 17.80 -10.54
N ASP A 296 1.10 18.76 -10.21
CA ASP A 296 1.70 19.75 -11.14
C ASP A 296 2.36 19.15 -12.40
N LYS A 297 2.64 17.84 -12.39
CA LYS A 297 3.13 17.06 -13.53
C LYS A 297 2.38 15.73 -13.58
N PRO A 298 2.11 15.18 -14.78
CA PRO A 298 1.62 13.81 -14.90
C PRO A 298 2.67 12.86 -14.30
N ILE A 299 2.19 11.91 -13.50
CA ILE A 299 2.99 10.82 -12.95
C ILE A 299 2.52 9.47 -13.51
N THR A 300 3.43 8.50 -13.52
CA THR A 300 3.18 7.13 -13.94
C THR A 300 3.76 6.22 -12.86
N ILE A 301 2.91 5.45 -12.18
CA ILE A 301 3.31 4.51 -11.11
C ILE A 301 3.17 3.09 -11.61
N ASP A 302 4.11 2.21 -11.27
CA ASP A 302 4.04 0.80 -11.70
C ASP A 302 3.01 0.02 -10.89
N HIS A 303 2.09 -0.67 -11.57
CA HIS A 303 1.03 -1.47 -10.93
C HIS A 303 1.38 -2.96 -10.98
N TYR A 304 1.45 -3.58 -9.81
CA TYR A 304 1.88 -4.96 -9.59
C TYR A 304 0.72 -5.86 -9.12
N ALA A 305 0.52 -6.98 -9.81
CA ALA A 305 -0.21 -8.11 -9.26
C ALA A 305 0.66 -8.84 -8.22
N VAL A 306 0.04 -9.32 -7.16
CA VAL A 306 0.68 -10.00 -6.02
C VAL A 306 -0.23 -11.10 -5.48
N GLN A 307 0.27 -11.87 -4.52
CA GLN A 307 -0.54 -12.67 -3.60
C GLN A 307 -0.40 -12.16 -2.16
N TYR A 308 -1.39 -12.48 -1.34
CA TYR A 308 -1.36 -12.24 0.11
C TYR A 308 -1.55 -13.55 0.85
N ASP A 309 -0.71 -13.85 1.85
CA ASP A 309 -0.99 -14.92 2.83
C ASP A 309 -1.96 -14.37 3.89
N ILE A 310 -2.99 -15.15 4.27
CA ILE A 310 -3.98 -14.74 5.28
C ILE A 310 -3.72 -15.43 6.62
N ASP A 311 -3.31 -14.67 7.63
CA ASP A 311 -3.27 -15.13 9.04
C ASP A 311 -4.50 -14.66 9.80
N LEU A 312 -5.16 -15.56 10.54
CA LEU A 312 -6.21 -15.23 11.50
C LEU A 312 -5.64 -15.01 12.90
N ARG A 313 -6.14 -13.98 13.58
CA ARG A 313 -5.81 -13.63 14.97
C ARG A 313 -7.06 -13.35 15.79
N GLU A 314 -7.08 -13.70 17.07
CA GLU A 314 -8.14 -13.31 17.99
C GLU A 314 -8.07 -11.79 18.20
N ALA A 315 -9.16 -11.07 18.00
CA ALA A 315 -9.16 -9.61 18.07
C ALA A 315 -8.81 -9.07 19.48
N ARG A 316 -9.36 -9.71 20.52
CA ARG A 316 -9.20 -9.27 21.91
C ARG A 316 -7.79 -9.50 22.48
N THR A 317 -7.09 -10.53 22.04
CA THR A 317 -5.76 -10.90 22.55
C THR A 317 -4.64 -10.66 21.54
N GLY A 318 -4.96 -10.50 20.25
CA GLY A 318 -4.01 -10.40 19.13
C GLY A 318 -3.28 -11.71 18.79
N LYS A 319 -3.67 -12.81 19.44
CA LYS A 319 -3.05 -14.13 19.35
C LYS A 319 -3.37 -14.83 18.02
N TYR A 320 -2.37 -15.46 17.40
CA TYR A 320 -2.54 -16.26 16.18
C TYR A 320 -3.47 -17.47 16.39
N ILE A 321 -4.34 -17.70 15.41
CA ILE A 321 -5.31 -18.80 15.35
C ILE A 321 -4.88 -19.82 14.28
N SER A 322 -4.78 -19.39 13.03
CA SER A 322 -4.57 -20.23 11.85
C SER A 322 -4.10 -19.40 10.64
N ASN A 323 -3.65 -20.07 9.59
CA ASN A 323 -3.35 -19.47 8.29
C ASN A 323 -4.28 -20.11 7.24
N LEU A 324 -4.87 -19.31 6.34
CA LEU A 324 -5.86 -19.76 5.34
C LEU A 324 -5.24 -19.92 3.92
N GLY A 325 -3.91 -19.95 3.84
CA GLY A 325 -3.16 -19.93 2.58
C GLY A 325 -3.25 -18.57 1.88
N THR A 326 -3.09 -18.60 0.55
CA THR A 326 -3.03 -17.38 -0.28
C THR A 326 -4.36 -17.00 -0.93
N VAL A 327 -4.52 -15.68 -1.14
CA VAL A 327 -5.42 -15.08 -2.15
C VAL A 327 -4.61 -14.29 -3.16
N ASN A 328 -5.16 -14.07 -4.35
CA ASN A 328 -4.57 -13.19 -5.35
C ASN A 328 -4.97 -11.73 -5.09
N GLY A 329 -4.04 -10.81 -5.34
CA GLY A 329 -4.30 -9.38 -5.49
C GLY A 329 -4.01 -8.97 -6.94
N PRO A 330 -5.01 -9.03 -7.84
CA PRO A 330 -4.81 -8.67 -9.24
C PRO A 330 -4.60 -7.16 -9.38
N ALA A 331 -3.70 -6.75 -10.29
CA ALA A 331 -3.61 -5.36 -10.72
C ALA A 331 -4.82 -5.00 -11.60
N GLY A 332 -5.95 -4.74 -10.95
CA GLY A 332 -7.21 -4.35 -11.57
C GLY A 332 -7.24 -2.87 -11.95
N GLU A 333 -8.35 -2.21 -11.64
CA GLU A 333 -8.48 -0.77 -11.81
C GLU A 333 -7.44 -0.03 -10.95
N CYS A 334 -6.90 1.07 -11.47
CA CYS A 334 -5.96 1.89 -10.73
C CYS A 334 -6.68 2.63 -9.60
N PRO A 335 -6.22 2.54 -8.33
CA PRO A 335 -6.83 3.26 -7.23
C PRO A 335 -6.75 4.77 -7.47
N SER A 336 -7.60 5.53 -6.78
CA SER A 336 -7.70 6.98 -6.90
C SER A 336 -6.49 7.68 -6.26
N ILE A 337 -5.37 7.70 -6.99
CA ILE A 337 -4.06 8.16 -6.51
C ILE A 337 -4.08 9.60 -5.95
N ALA A 338 -5.07 10.42 -6.34
CA ALA A 338 -5.28 11.80 -5.90
C ALA A 338 -5.41 12.02 -4.38
N PHE A 339 -5.60 10.95 -3.59
CA PHE A 339 -5.70 11.03 -2.12
C PHE A 339 -4.35 11.00 -1.37
N PHE A 340 -3.22 10.81 -2.06
CA PHE A 340 -1.91 10.72 -1.40
C PHE A 340 -1.12 12.04 -1.49
N ASP A 341 -0.63 12.55 -0.35
CA ASP A 341 0.31 13.68 -0.28
C ASP A 341 1.70 13.36 -0.89
N TRP A 342 1.95 12.10 -1.24
CA TRP A 342 3.21 11.57 -1.76
C TRP A 342 2.96 10.55 -2.88
N VAL A 343 3.99 10.30 -3.69
CA VAL A 343 3.92 9.36 -4.82
C VAL A 343 4.63 8.06 -4.46
N PRO A 344 3.95 6.91 -4.42
CA PRO A 344 4.61 5.61 -4.23
C PRO A 344 5.28 5.13 -5.53
N ASP A 345 6.44 4.48 -5.42
CA ASP A 345 7.15 3.88 -6.57
C ASP A 345 6.38 2.69 -7.20
N LYS A 346 5.57 2.00 -6.38
CA LYS A 346 4.73 0.86 -6.78
C LYS A 346 3.34 0.98 -6.16
N LEU A 347 2.32 0.65 -6.95
CA LEU A 347 1.00 0.26 -6.47
C LEU A 347 0.86 -1.26 -6.57
N TYR A 348 0.10 -1.84 -5.64
CA TYR A 348 -0.20 -3.27 -5.59
C TYR A 348 -1.69 -3.49 -5.74
N GLY A 349 -2.07 -4.57 -6.42
CA GLY A 349 -3.45 -5.01 -6.49
C GLY A 349 -4.02 -5.30 -5.09
N GLU A 350 -5.22 -4.79 -4.82
CA GLU A 350 -5.98 -5.15 -3.62
C GLU A 350 -6.34 -6.65 -3.66
N PRO A 351 -6.41 -7.35 -2.52
CA PRO A 351 -6.80 -8.75 -2.49
C PRO A 351 -8.23 -8.94 -2.99
N ASP A 352 -8.45 -10.04 -3.72
CA ASP A 352 -9.77 -10.46 -4.19
C ASP A 352 -10.73 -10.69 -2.99
N GLY A 353 -11.64 -9.74 -2.78
CA GLY A 353 -12.57 -9.72 -1.64
C GLY A 353 -13.52 -10.92 -1.60
N GLU A 354 -13.93 -11.46 -2.75
CA GLU A 354 -14.78 -12.64 -2.82
C GLU A 354 -13.98 -13.88 -2.38
N ALA A 355 -12.73 -14.00 -2.84
CA ALA A 355 -11.82 -15.07 -2.44
C ALA A 355 -11.37 -15.01 -0.97
N VAL A 356 -11.32 -13.83 -0.33
CA VAL A 356 -11.12 -13.78 1.14
C VAL A 356 -12.41 -14.11 1.88
N ALA A 357 -13.58 -13.64 1.42
CA ALA A 357 -14.87 -13.95 2.04
C ALA A 357 -15.18 -15.46 2.02
N GLU A 358 -14.88 -16.15 0.91
CA GLU A 358 -14.96 -17.61 0.79
C GLU A 358 -14.11 -18.31 1.88
N LYS A 359 -12.84 -17.93 2.03
CA LYS A 359 -11.94 -18.49 3.04
C LYS A 359 -12.39 -18.22 4.49
N LEU A 360 -12.97 -17.05 4.76
CA LEU A 360 -13.49 -16.72 6.09
C LEU A 360 -14.77 -17.51 6.40
N ALA A 361 -15.61 -17.77 5.40
CA ALA A 361 -16.78 -18.64 5.53
C ALA A 361 -16.38 -20.12 5.75
N ASP A 362 -15.43 -20.64 4.97
CA ASP A 362 -14.87 -21.99 5.13
C ASP A 362 -14.25 -22.22 6.52
N PHE A 363 -13.63 -21.19 7.11
CA PHE A 363 -13.13 -21.23 8.49
C PHE A 363 -14.26 -21.17 9.53
N ALA A 364 -15.39 -20.52 9.23
CA ALA A 364 -16.48 -20.30 10.18
C ALA A 364 -17.32 -21.57 10.45
N GLY A 365 -17.58 -22.39 9.41
CA GLY A 365 -18.28 -23.68 9.48
C GLY A 365 -19.75 -23.64 9.07
#